data_AF-A0A644XWH9-F1
#
_entry.id   AF-A0A644XWH9-F1
#
_cell.length_a   1.000
_cell.length_b   1.000
_cell.length_c   1.000
_cell.angle_alpha   90.00
_cell.angle_beta   90.00
_cell.angle_gamma   90.00
#
_symmetry.space_group_name_H-M   'P 1'
#
loop_
_entity.id
_entity.type
_entity.pdbx_description
1 polymer ?
#
loop_
_entity_poly.entity_id
_entity_poly.type
_entity_poly.pdbx_seq_one_letter_code
_entity_poly.pdbx_strand_id
1 'polypeptide(L)'
;MPVDFATHNGYRGLPDSSNPENYDASTPEGWSAITKTGINWANDYPGGEKWEGRGGLPAAYLEDPEFRRKADAAALLKTLSFLYYVQTELGEPWSVADDEYFSSRPLDTARGIIPEEYAEILRRFPPIPYVRESRRIVGLETPTSRDVRLNSESYRDGRNGREVPEAIAVGGYILDLHAGDEDADLEAEFGETSASIKTDMPRGPFQVPFGSLVSRNVDGLLAAEKNISMSRLVAGAFRLQPISMLTGQAAGTIGALSALTGIPPRALDPRKVQRTLLEAGSALSLCEYNDVPRDHPFWPGVQMSNLYGWIPPEELPSAPSAKIDDIYNNRVVTARLYGLDKGTFGVDTPLTGIEAEELFRKAFSGGQAAGPLLYPGSGPAAFVSRGEFCSALARALGYRNLHRNGRSRYGDIPEESRLYGPVHFLADRGVLDRTARGGVFMPDSFVTRGAAADMMMRALTASRGGI
;
A
#
# COMPACT_ATOMS: atom_id res chain seq x y z
N MET A 1 -7.76 -29.50 17.74
CA MET A 1 -8.08 -28.34 16.89
C MET A 1 -9.23 -27.58 17.55
N PRO A 2 -9.25 -26.24 17.56
CA PRO A 2 -10.49 -25.49 17.79
C PRO A 2 -11.31 -25.43 16.49
N VAL A 3 -12.63 -25.32 16.64
CA VAL A 3 -13.65 -25.52 15.59
C VAL A 3 -13.64 -26.92 14.95
N ASP A 4 -14.78 -27.32 14.39
CA ASP A 4 -15.05 -28.63 13.79
C ASP A 4 -14.29 -28.89 12.47
N PHE A 5 -14.34 -30.13 11.99
CA PHE A 5 -13.63 -30.54 10.79
C PHE A 5 -14.17 -29.86 9.52
N ALA A 6 -15.48 -29.63 9.39
CA ALA A 6 -16.03 -28.85 8.28
C ALA A 6 -15.43 -27.43 8.24
N THR A 7 -15.30 -26.77 9.40
CA THR A 7 -14.65 -25.45 9.48
C THR A 7 -13.13 -25.52 9.23
N HIS A 8 -12.46 -26.62 9.60
CA HIS A 8 -11.08 -26.87 9.17
C HIS A 8 -11.00 -26.91 7.64
N ASN A 9 -11.92 -27.62 6.99
CA ASN A 9 -11.94 -27.80 5.54
C ASN A 9 -12.11 -26.46 4.82
N GLY A 10 -13.08 -25.65 5.21
CA GLY A 10 -13.29 -24.31 4.65
C GLY A 10 -12.09 -23.36 4.81
N TYR A 11 -11.28 -23.52 5.85
CA TYR A 11 -10.16 -22.62 6.17
C TYR A 11 -8.77 -23.14 5.74
N ARG A 12 -8.61 -24.44 5.52
CA ARG A 12 -7.33 -25.11 5.19
C ARG A 12 -7.35 -25.90 3.88
N GLY A 13 -8.51 -26.04 3.27
CA GLY A 13 -8.73 -26.74 2.03
C GLY A 13 -8.10 -26.10 0.80
N LEU A 14 -8.07 -26.87 -0.27
CA LEU A 14 -8.03 -26.42 -1.66
C LEU A 14 -9.18 -27.13 -2.42
N PRO A 15 -9.70 -26.54 -3.51
CA PRO A 15 -10.61 -27.24 -4.40
C PRO A 15 -9.99 -28.55 -4.89
N ASP A 16 -10.78 -29.62 -4.94
CA ASP A 16 -10.33 -30.90 -5.50
C ASP A 16 -10.72 -30.95 -6.98
N SER A 17 -9.73 -30.84 -7.85
CA SER A 17 -9.91 -30.91 -9.32
C SER A 17 -10.51 -32.22 -9.83
N SER A 18 -10.58 -33.26 -8.98
CA SER A 18 -11.22 -34.55 -9.26
C SER A 18 -12.64 -34.68 -8.70
N ASN A 19 -13.10 -33.75 -7.86
CA ASN A 19 -14.49 -33.69 -7.42
C ASN A 19 -15.37 -33.06 -8.54
N PRO A 20 -16.41 -33.75 -9.05
CA PRO A 20 -17.26 -33.24 -10.12
C PRO A 20 -18.31 -32.21 -9.67
N GLU A 21 -18.44 -31.95 -8.36
CA GLU A 21 -19.38 -30.95 -7.84
C GLU A 21 -18.86 -29.52 -8.01
N ASN A 22 -19.76 -28.54 -8.08
CA ASN A 22 -19.40 -27.12 -8.17
C ASN A 22 -19.58 -26.45 -6.80
N TYR A 23 -18.46 -26.28 -6.09
CA TYR A 23 -18.39 -25.77 -4.72
C TYR A 23 -17.18 -24.85 -4.53
N ASP A 24 -17.18 -24.06 -3.45
CA ASP A 24 -16.05 -23.26 -3.03
C ASP A 24 -15.98 -23.14 -1.49
N ALA A 25 -15.03 -22.38 -0.98
CA ALA A 25 -14.86 -22.13 0.45
C ALA A 25 -15.77 -21.02 1.02
N SER A 26 -16.76 -20.51 0.26
CA SER A 26 -17.60 -19.38 0.69
C SER A 26 -18.80 -19.78 1.55
N THR A 27 -19.27 -21.04 1.49
CA THR A 27 -20.41 -21.52 2.29
C THR A 27 -20.08 -22.81 3.07
N PRO A 28 -20.72 -23.04 4.24
CA PRO A 28 -20.51 -24.26 5.03
C PRO A 28 -20.81 -25.57 4.30
N GLU A 29 -21.75 -25.55 3.35
CA GLU A 29 -22.06 -26.69 2.50
C GLU A 29 -20.87 -27.03 1.60
N GLY A 30 -20.30 -26.02 0.93
CA GLY A 30 -19.10 -26.18 0.10
C GLY A 30 -17.88 -26.66 0.89
N TRP A 31 -17.76 -26.30 2.17
CA TRP A 31 -16.68 -26.81 3.03
C TRP A 31 -16.68 -28.33 3.20
N SER A 32 -17.85 -28.97 3.15
CA SER A 32 -17.97 -30.43 3.25
C SER A 32 -17.52 -31.19 2.00
N ALA A 33 -17.56 -30.53 0.83
CA ALA A 33 -17.08 -31.07 -0.45
C ALA A 33 -15.56 -30.89 -0.66
N ILE A 34 -14.88 -30.15 0.21
CA ILE A 34 -13.42 -30.01 0.21
C ILE A 34 -12.79 -31.27 0.82
N THR A 35 -12.04 -32.00 0.00
CA THR A 35 -11.29 -33.25 0.32
C THR A 35 -9.77 -33.09 0.25
N LYS A 36 -9.27 -32.05 -0.44
CA LYS A 36 -7.84 -31.81 -0.66
C LYS A 36 -7.35 -30.54 0.02
N THR A 37 -6.04 -30.47 0.23
CA THR A 37 -5.37 -29.35 0.90
C THR A 37 -3.87 -29.34 0.58
N GLY A 38 -3.29 -28.16 0.35
CA GLY A 38 -1.84 -28.00 0.14
C GLY A 38 -1.08 -27.95 1.46
N ILE A 39 -1.27 -28.96 2.34
CA ILE A 39 -1.07 -28.82 3.80
C ILE A 39 0.24 -28.12 4.16
N ASN A 40 0.07 -26.94 4.74
CA ASN A 40 1.15 -26.05 5.12
C ASN A 40 2.00 -26.74 6.19
N TRP A 41 3.31 -26.87 5.95
CA TRP A 41 4.23 -27.36 6.97
C TRP A 41 4.24 -26.39 8.13
N ALA A 42 4.00 -26.94 9.33
CA ALA A 42 3.66 -26.22 10.55
C ALA A 42 4.22 -24.79 10.58
N ASN A 43 3.37 -23.81 10.24
CA ASN A 43 3.82 -22.45 9.98
C ASN A 43 4.60 -21.89 11.19
N ASP A 44 5.74 -21.26 10.94
CA ASP A 44 6.63 -20.72 11.96
C ASP A 44 7.17 -21.73 12.99
N TYR A 45 7.23 -23.03 12.68
CA TYR A 45 7.79 -24.06 13.56
C TYR A 45 9.28 -23.83 13.89
N PRO A 46 9.73 -23.98 15.15
CA PRO A 46 9.00 -24.50 16.32
C PRO A 46 8.30 -23.42 17.17
N GLY A 47 8.10 -22.19 16.67
CA GLY A 47 7.77 -21.02 17.48
C GLY A 47 6.53 -21.10 18.37
N GLY A 48 5.52 -21.89 17.98
CA GLY A 48 4.36 -22.18 18.84
C GLY A 48 4.57 -23.26 19.90
N GLU A 49 5.59 -24.12 19.74
CA GLU A 49 6.05 -25.11 20.73
C GLU A 49 7.13 -24.54 21.68
N LYS A 50 7.63 -23.35 21.34
CA LYS A 50 8.73 -22.59 21.95
C LYS A 50 10.12 -23.19 21.70
N TRP A 51 11.06 -22.35 21.27
CA TRP A 51 12.49 -22.68 21.20
C TRP A 51 13.19 -22.19 22.46
N GLU A 52 13.88 -23.08 23.19
CA GLU A 52 14.58 -22.76 24.46
C GLU A 52 13.68 -22.03 25.49
N GLY A 53 12.37 -22.27 25.45
CA GLY A 53 11.37 -21.61 26.31
C GLY A 53 10.86 -20.25 25.82
N ARG A 54 11.32 -19.75 24.66
CA ARG A 54 10.85 -18.51 24.01
C ARG A 54 9.87 -18.78 22.86
N GLY A 55 8.90 -17.90 22.66
CA GLY A 55 7.96 -17.97 21.54
C GLY A 55 8.56 -17.51 20.20
N GLY A 56 7.94 -17.93 19.10
CA GLY A 56 8.29 -17.49 17.76
C GLY A 56 9.55 -18.15 17.17
N LEU A 57 9.86 -17.80 15.92
CA LEU A 57 11.04 -18.32 15.21
C LEU A 57 12.34 -17.65 15.70
N PRO A 58 13.37 -18.40 16.11
CA PRO A 58 14.68 -17.84 16.43
C PRO A 58 15.42 -17.40 15.18
N ALA A 59 16.27 -16.37 15.29
CA ALA A 59 17.10 -15.88 14.19
C ALA A 59 18.01 -16.96 13.56
N ALA A 60 18.35 -18.00 14.33
CA ALA A 60 19.04 -19.20 13.84
C ALA A 60 18.33 -19.87 12.65
N TYR A 61 16.99 -19.79 12.54
CA TYR A 61 16.26 -20.28 11.37
C TYR A 61 16.65 -19.55 10.08
N LEU A 62 16.99 -18.26 10.16
CA LEU A 62 17.42 -17.49 9.00
C LEU A 62 18.92 -17.68 8.72
N GLU A 63 19.72 -17.91 9.75
CA GLU A 63 21.17 -17.74 9.72
C GLU A 63 21.97 -19.06 9.71
N ASP A 64 21.44 -20.12 10.34
CA ASP A 64 22.05 -21.45 10.39
C ASP A 64 21.31 -22.40 9.42
N PRO A 65 21.97 -22.87 8.34
CA PRO A 65 21.37 -23.84 7.41
C PRO A 65 21.07 -25.21 8.01
N GLU A 66 21.85 -25.67 9.01
CA GLU A 66 21.66 -26.97 9.65
C GLU A 66 20.50 -26.92 10.66
N PHE A 67 20.43 -25.86 11.49
CA PHE A 67 19.26 -25.61 12.35
C PHE A 67 17.98 -25.53 11.52
N ARG A 68 17.96 -24.69 10.48
CA ARG A 68 16.80 -24.56 9.57
C ARG A 68 16.40 -25.89 8.96
N ARG A 69 17.34 -26.69 8.44
CA ARG A 69 17.05 -28.02 7.87
C ARG A 69 16.41 -28.96 8.90
N LYS A 70 16.84 -28.93 10.17
CA LYS A 70 16.25 -29.72 11.25
C LYS A 70 14.87 -29.21 11.66
N ALA A 71 14.70 -27.89 11.78
CA ALA A 71 13.44 -27.25 12.10
C ALA A 71 12.38 -27.52 11.01
N ASP A 72 12.76 -27.36 9.73
CA ASP A 72 11.94 -27.75 8.60
C ASP A 72 11.56 -29.24 8.71
N ALA A 73 12.54 -30.16 8.76
CA ALA A 73 12.25 -31.59 8.78
C ALA A 73 11.31 -32.02 9.92
N ALA A 74 11.38 -31.37 11.08
CA ALA A 74 10.45 -31.58 12.18
C ALA A 74 9.04 -30.99 11.91
N ALA A 75 8.95 -29.80 11.30
CA ALA A 75 7.68 -29.18 10.89
C ALA A 75 6.90 -30.04 9.87
N LEU A 76 7.62 -30.63 8.91
CA LEU A 76 7.10 -31.51 7.86
C LEU A 76 6.72 -32.89 8.46
N LEU A 77 7.51 -33.43 9.41
CA LEU A 77 7.13 -34.64 10.16
C LEU A 77 5.86 -34.41 10.97
N LYS A 78 5.71 -33.26 11.63
CA LYS A 78 4.48 -32.86 12.33
C LYS A 78 3.28 -32.77 11.39
N THR A 79 3.48 -32.31 10.15
CA THR A 79 2.43 -32.30 9.11
C THR A 79 2.09 -33.72 8.62
N LEU A 80 3.04 -34.66 8.52
CA LEU A 80 2.74 -36.08 8.31
C LEU A 80 1.93 -36.69 9.46
N SER A 81 2.29 -36.40 10.72
CA SER A 81 1.52 -36.86 11.88
C SER A 81 0.09 -36.30 11.90
N PHE A 82 -0.10 -35.07 11.43
CA PHE A 82 -1.43 -34.48 11.26
C PHE A 82 -2.26 -35.20 10.18
N LEU A 83 -1.68 -35.47 9.00
CA LEU A 83 -2.31 -36.28 7.95
C LEU A 83 -2.73 -37.65 8.46
N TYR A 84 -1.82 -38.37 9.11
CA TYR A 84 -2.08 -39.69 9.67
C TYR A 84 -3.26 -39.67 10.65
N TYR A 85 -3.28 -38.68 11.56
CA TYR A 85 -4.37 -38.50 12.51
C TYR A 85 -5.72 -38.27 11.83
N VAL A 86 -5.78 -37.39 10.83
CA VAL A 86 -7.01 -37.09 10.08
C VAL A 86 -7.50 -38.33 9.32
N GLN A 87 -6.62 -39.03 8.62
CA GLN A 87 -6.96 -40.20 7.79
C GLN A 87 -7.30 -41.45 8.62
N THR A 88 -6.64 -41.65 9.76
CA THR A 88 -6.71 -42.92 10.52
C THR A 88 -7.56 -42.83 11.78
N GLU A 89 -7.46 -41.74 12.54
CA GLU A 89 -8.16 -41.59 13.83
C GLU A 89 -9.51 -40.87 13.69
N LEU A 90 -9.65 -39.97 12.70
CA LEU A 90 -10.95 -39.36 12.34
C LEU A 90 -11.66 -40.12 11.20
N GLY A 91 -10.92 -40.85 10.36
CA GLY A 91 -11.47 -41.57 9.20
C GLY A 91 -11.89 -40.66 8.04
N GLU A 92 -11.40 -39.42 8.03
CA GLU A 92 -11.78 -38.40 7.05
C GLU A 92 -11.08 -38.64 5.70
N PRO A 93 -11.74 -38.38 4.55
CA PRO A 93 -11.22 -38.68 3.21
C PRO A 93 -10.15 -37.68 2.73
N TRP A 94 -9.38 -37.10 3.67
CA TRP A 94 -8.56 -35.92 3.45
C TRP A 94 -7.16 -36.25 2.93
N SER A 95 -6.71 -35.51 1.92
CA SER A 95 -5.43 -35.73 1.25
C SER A 95 -4.65 -34.43 1.01
N VAL A 96 -3.34 -34.56 0.85
CA VAL A 96 -2.56 -33.56 0.11
C VAL A 96 -3.10 -33.42 -1.32
N ALA A 97 -3.07 -32.20 -1.85
CA ALA A 97 -3.29 -31.97 -3.28
C ALA A 97 -2.21 -32.68 -4.11
N ASP A 98 -2.59 -33.30 -5.22
CA ASP A 98 -1.73 -34.14 -6.07
C ASP A 98 -1.40 -33.51 -7.43
N ASP A 99 -1.97 -32.34 -7.70
CA ASP A 99 -1.85 -31.50 -8.90
C ASP A 99 -1.12 -30.16 -8.64
N GLU A 100 -1.18 -29.63 -7.42
CA GLU A 100 -0.55 -28.35 -7.02
C GLU A 100 1.00 -28.38 -6.96
N TYR A 101 1.58 -29.44 -6.38
CA TYR A 101 3.03 -29.50 -6.10
C TYR A 101 3.65 -30.85 -6.48
N PHE A 102 4.81 -30.79 -7.11
CA PHE A 102 5.70 -31.94 -7.30
C PHE A 102 7.17 -31.51 -7.19
N SER A 103 7.77 -31.66 -6.01
CA SER A 103 9.10 -31.10 -5.70
C SER A 103 10.07 -32.14 -5.12
N SER A 104 11.37 -32.03 -5.46
CA SER A 104 12.43 -32.77 -4.75
C SER A 104 12.83 -32.09 -3.44
N ARG A 105 12.64 -30.77 -3.33
CA ARG A 105 13.15 -29.97 -2.22
C ARG A 105 12.68 -30.50 -0.85
N PRO A 106 11.45 -31.00 -0.69
CA PRO A 106 11.06 -31.64 0.55
C PRO A 106 11.86 -32.89 0.93
N LEU A 107 12.26 -33.69 -0.07
CA LEU A 107 13.07 -34.90 0.13
C LEU A 107 14.49 -34.54 0.57
N ASP A 108 15.07 -33.49 -0.02
CA ASP A 108 16.42 -33.04 0.31
C ASP A 108 16.52 -32.50 1.74
N THR A 109 15.50 -31.75 2.18
CA THR A 109 15.32 -31.37 3.59
C THR A 109 15.16 -32.61 4.48
N ALA A 110 14.25 -33.52 4.14
CA ALA A 110 13.90 -34.68 4.96
C ALA A 110 14.93 -35.82 4.99
N ARG A 111 15.90 -35.83 4.07
CA ARG A 111 16.85 -36.94 3.82
C ARG A 111 17.53 -37.44 5.10
N GLY A 112 17.30 -38.71 5.45
CA GLY A 112 17.86 -39.33 6.65
C GLY A 112 17.28 -38.83 7.98
N ILE A 113 16.13 -38.15 7.95
CA ILE A 113 15.35 -37.73 9.12
C ILE A 113 13.94 -38.34 9.07
N ILE A 114 13.28 -38.28 7.91
CA ILE A 114 11.99 -38.95 7.65
C ILE A 114 12.25 -40.21 6.78
N PRO A 115 11.59 -41.36 7.03
CA PRO A 115 11.71 -42.56 6.21
C PRO A 115 11.33 -42.36 4.73
N GLU A 116 12.01 -43.09 3.83
CA GLU A 116 11.82 -42.95 2.37
C GLU A 116 10.45 -43.41 1.87
N GLU A 117 9.72 -44.24 2.64
CA GLU A 117 8.35 -44.66 2.32
C GLU A 117 7.36 -43.50 2.21
N TYR A 118 7.60 -42.40 2.94
CA TYR A 118 6.79 -41.17 2.86
C TYR A 118 7.15 -40.30 1.66
N ALA A 119 8.23 -40.59 0.92
CA ALA A 119 8.77 -39.67 -0.09
C ALA A 119 7.75 -39.25 -1.15
N GLU A 120 6.84 -40.12 -1.55
CA GLU A 120 5.82 -39.81 -2.55
C GLU A 120 4.75 -38.83 -2.01
N ILE A 121 4.42 -38.89 -0.71
CA ILE A 121 3.63 -37.84 -0.04
C ILE A 121 4.46 -36.56 0.08
N LEU A 122 5.75 -36.67 0.45
CA LEU A 122 6.62 -35.51 0.62
C LEU A 122 6.75 -34.65 -0.65
N ARG A 123 6.72 -35.26 -1.85
CA ARG A 123 6.76 -34.53 -3.14
C ARG A 123 5.59 -33.57 -3.35
N ARG A 124 4.43 -33.88 -2.76
CA ARG A 124 3.17 -33.12 -2.86
C ARG A 124 3.06 -31.97 -1.86
N PHE A 125 4.04 -31.80 -0.97
CA PHE A 125 4.06 -30.67 -0.05
C PHE A 125 4.62 -29.39 -0.69
N PRO A 126 4.25 -28.20 -0.16
CA PRO A 126 4.85 -26.93 -0.55
C PRO A 126 6.40 -26.99 -0.49
N PRO A 127 7.14 -26.46 -1.48
CA PRO A 127 8.61 -26.59 -1.52
C PRO A 127 9.37 -25.93 -0.36
N ILE A 128 8.72 -25.03 0.40
CA ILE A 128 9.25 -24.29 1.56
C ILE A 128 8.06 -24.06 2.52
N PRO A 129 8.21 -24.19 3.86
CA PRO A 129 7.16 -23.82 4.81
C PRO A 129 6.84 -22.32 4.77
N TYR A 130 5.60 -21.93 5.08
CA TYR A 130 5.27 -20.51 5.22
C TYR A 130 5.78 -19.95 6.55
N VAL A 131 6.73 -19.01 6.44
CA VAL A 131 7.34 -18.28 7.54
C VAL A 131 6.90 -16.83 7.50
N ARG A 132 6.40 -16.31 8.62
CA ARG A 132 5.82 -14.97 8.80
C ARG A 132 6.83 -13.86 9.09
N GLU A 133 8.04 -14.22 9.54
CA GLU A 133 9.05 -13.28 10.05
C GLU A 133 10.33 -13.29 9.19
N SER A 134 11.07 -12.17 9.18
CA SER A 134 12.33 -12.03 8.44
C SER A 134 13.26 -10.99 9.09
N ARG A 135 14.53 -10.92 8.63
CA ARG A 135 15.47 -9.85 9.01
C ARG A 135 15.01 -8.52 8.40
N ARG A 136 14.52 -7.60 9.23
CA ARG A 136 14.11 -6.24 8.81
C ARG A 136 15.30 -5.30 8.63
N ILE A 137 15.18 -4.32 7.72
CA ILE A 137 16.10 -3.17 7.67
C ILE A 137 15.72 -2.13 8.74
N VAL A 138 16.71 -1.33 9.18
CA VAL A 138 16.44 -0.02 9.79
C VAL A 138 16.24 0.98 8.65
N GLY A 139 15.00 1.46 8.50
CA GLY A 139 14.57 2.37 7.45
C GLY A 139 14.79 3.83 7.82
N LEU A 140 14.47 4.73 6.90
CA LEU A 140 14.34 6.16 7.22
C LEU A 140 13.19 6.36 8.24
N GLU A 141 12.12 5.59 8.08
CA GLU A 141 10.97 5.51 8.97
C GLU A 141 10.79 4.08 9.48
N THR A 142 10.27 3.92 10.69
CA THR A 142 9.93 2.63 11.29
C THR A 142 8.59 2.76 12.01
N PRO A 143 7.45 2.47 11.35
CA PRO A 143 6.12 2.62 11.94
C PRO A 143 5.90 1.63 13.09
N THR A 144 5.23 2.12 14.15
CA THR A 144 4.76 1.35 15.30
C THR A 144 3.26 1.03 15.19
N SER A 145 2.77 0.08 15.98
CA SER A 145 1.34 -0.27 16.04
C SER A 145 0.46 0.93 16.36
N ARG A 146 0.95 1.80 17.26
CA ARG A 146 0.32 3.08 17.60
C ARG A 146 0.16 3.99 16.38
N ASP A 147 1.20 4.13 15.55
CA ASP A 147 1.15 4.97 14.35
C ASP A 147 0.16 4.40 13.33
N VAL A 148 0.24 3.10 13.08
CA VAL A 148 -0.65 2.39 12.14
C VAL A 148 -2.10 2.43 12.60
N ARG A 149 -2.39 2.31 13.90
CA ARG A 149 -3.74 2.52 14.45
C ARG A 149 -4.18 3.97 14.32
N LEU A 150 -3.35 4.95 14.69
CA LEU A 150 -3.72 6.36 14.63
C LEU A 150 -4.02 6.82 13.19
N ASN A 151 -3.26 6.33 12.22
CA ASN A 151 -3.55 6.50 10.79
C ASN A 151 -4.84 5.78 10.37
N SER A 152 -5.05 4.53 10.80
CA SER A 152 -6.26 3.76 10.49
C SER A 152 -7.55 4.39 11.07
N GLU A 153 -7.46 5.04 12.23
CA GLU A 153 -8.60 5.73 12.88
C GLU A 153 -8.74 7.21 12.49
N SER A 154 -7.87 7.75 11.62
CA SER A 154 -7.62 9.19 11.53
C SER A 154 -8.81 10.05 11.04
N TYR A 155 -9.66 9.48 10.20
CA TYR A 155 -10.86 10.14 9.66
C TYR A 155 -12.07 10.14 10.59
N ARG A 156 -12.06 9.34 11.67
CA ARG A 156 -13.27 9.02 12.46
C ARG A 156 -13.77 10.17 13.32
N ASP A 157 -12.85 10.93 13.93
CA ASP A 157 -13.18 11.96 14.94
C ASP A 157 -12.86 13.38 14.46
N GLY A 158 -12.83 13.61 13.14
CA GLY A 158 -12.48 14.90 12.54
C GLY A 158 -11.03 15.35 12.71
N ARG A 159 -10.19 14.56 13.39
CA ARG A 159 -8.77 14.85 13.71
C ARG A 159 -7.95 15.28 12.47
N ASN A 160 -6.95 16.14 12.65
CA ASN A 160 -6.02 16.54 11.60
C ASN A 160 -4.87 15.52 11.44
N GLY A 161 -4.11 15.60 10.34
CA GLY A 161 -3.00 14.69 10.07
C GLY A 161 -3.46 13.29 9.68
N ARG A 162 -4.36 13.21 8.68
CA ARG A 162 -5.13 11.98 8.41
C ARG A 162 -4.40 10.97 7.51
N GLU A 163 -3.65 11.49 6.56
CA GLU A 163 -2.87 10.73 5.57
C GLU A 163 -1.39 10.74 5.96
N VAL A 164 -0.66 9.68 5.59
CA VAL A 164 0.80 9.66 5.59
C VAL A 164 1.28 10.31 4.28
N PRO A 165 1.94 11.48 4.28
CA PRO A 165 2.21 12.22 3.04
C PRO A 165 3.05 11.44 2.02
N GLU A 166 3.97 10.61 2.50
CA GLU A 166 4.87 9.79 1.68
C GLU A 166 4.41 8.33 1.59
N ALA A 167 3.10 8.06 1.72
CA ALA A 167 2.53 6.72 1.55
C ALA A 167 2.84 6.13 0.16
N ILE A 168 3.22 4.85 0.12
CA ILE A 168 3.48 4.10 -1.13
C ILE A 168 2.60 2.85 -1.31
N ALA A 169 1.80 2.51 -0.30
CA ALA A 169 0.80 1.44 -0.36
C ALA A 169 -0.29 1.69 0.69
N VAL A 170 -1.51 1.21 0.43
CA VAL A 170 -2.58 1.11 1.42
C VAL A 170 -2.80 -0.37 1.74
N GLY A 171 -2.72 -0.72 3.02
CA GLY A 171 -3.00 -2.05 3.55
C GLY A 171 -4.18 -2.06 4.52
N GLY A 172 -4.59 -3.23 5.00
CA GLY A 172 -5.63 -3.34 6.01
C GLY A 172 -5.67 -4.71 6.66
N TYR A 173 -5.27 -4.77 7.93
CA TYR A 173 -5.32 -5.97 8.76
C TYR A 173 -5.24 -5.64 10.26
N ILE A 174 -5.18 -6.68 11.09
CA ILE A 174 -4.91 -6.62 12.54
C ILE A 174 -3.44 -6.97 12.85
N LEU A 175 -3.03 -6.86 14.12
CA LEU A 175 -1.74 -7.35 14.60
C LEU A 175 -1.80 -8.88 14.79
N ASP A 176 -1.71 -9.64 13.68
CA ASP A 176 -1.74 -11.11 13.68
C ASP A 176 -0.34 -11.68 14.03
N LEU A 177 -0.02 -11.80 15.32
CA LEU A 177 1.20 -12.45 15.80
C LEU A 177 0.95 -13.92 16.13
N HIS A 178 1.92 -14.79 15.81
CA HIS A 178 1.85 -16.24 16.01
C HIS A 178 3.03 -16.65 16.92
N ALA A 179 2.88 -16.37 18.21
CA ALA A 179 3.95 -16.34 19.22
C ALA A 179 5.06 -15.30 18.95
N GLY A 180 5.92 -15.09 19.93
CA GLY A 180 6.89 -13.98 19.92
C GLY A 180 6.21 -12.64 20.24
N ASP A 181 5.31 -12.68 21.22
CA ASP A 181 4.30 -11.68 21.59
C ASP A 181 4.38 -11.29 23.08
N GLU A 182 5.39 -11.80 23.80
CA GLU A 182 5.73 -11.39 25.17
C GLU A 182 6.56 -10.10 25.16
N ASP A 183 6.52 -9.29 26.24
CA ASP A 183 7.26 -8.01 26.32
C ASP A 183 8.77 -8.13 26.04
N ALA A 184 9.35 -9.33 26.27
CA ALA A 184 10.76 -9.63 26.02
C ALA A 184 11.11 -9.94 24.55
N ASP A 185 10.11 -10.10 23.68
CA ASP A 185 10.27 -10.36 22.24
C ASP A 185 10.14 -9.09 21.39
N LEU A 186 9.71 -7.96 22.00
CA LEU A 186 9.44 -6.68 21.32
C LEU A 186 10.63 -5.71 21.37
N GLU A 187 10.71 -4.80 20.39
CA GLU A 187 11.74 -3.77 20.36
C GLU A 187 11.47 -2.65 21.39
N ALA A 188 12.09 -2.75 22.57
CA ALA A 188 11.88 -1.83 23.69
C ALA A 188 12.10 -0.34 23.36
N GLU A 189 12.89 -0.01 22.32
CA GLU A 189 13.09 1.37 21.85
C GLU A 189 11.83 2.02 21.23
N PHE A 190 10.83 1.23 20.83
CA PHE A 190 9.54 1.73 20.33
C PHE A 190 8.49 1.89 21.44
N GLY A 191 8.78 1.42 22.66
CA GLY A 191 7.85 1.49 23.80
C GLY A 191 6.60 0.62 23.68
N GLU A 192 6.61 -0.37 22.78
CA GLU A 192 5.52 -1.33 22.60
C GLU A 192 5.58 -2.44 23.67
N THR A 193 4.41 -3.01 24.00
CA THR A 193 4.26 -4.11 24.97
C THR A 193 3.29 -5.17 24.42
N SER A 194 3.22 -6.33 25.04
CA SER A 194 2.18 -7.35 24.80
C SER A 194 0.75 -6.78 24.94
N ALA A 195 0.56 -5.74 25.77
CA ALA A 195 -0.70 -5.02 25.87
C ALA A 195 -1.03 -4.19 24.61
N SER A 196 -0.02 -3.67 23.90
CA SER A 196 -0.16 -2.92 22.64
C SER A 196 -0.81 -3.76 21.54
N ILE A 197 -0.69 -5.09 21.58
CA ILE A 197 -1.40 -6.02 20.68
C ILE A 197 -2.93 -5.82 20.76
N LYS A 198 -3.44 -5.36 21.91
CA LYS A 198 -4.87 -5.09 22.15
C LYS A 198 -5.22 -3.60 22.12
N THR A 199 -4.38 -2.72 22.67
CA THR A 199 -4.65 -1.27 22.72
C THR A 199 -4.38 -0.56 21.41
N ASP A 200 -3.44 -1.07 20.61
CA ASP A 200 -2.93 -0.44 19.39
C ASP A 200 -3.13 -1.29 18.12
N MET A 201 -4.11 -2.20 18.17
CA MET A 201 -4.57 -2.95 17.01
C MET A 201 -5.26 -2.03 15.98
N PRO A 202 -4.71 -1.89 14.75
CA PRO A 202 -5.43 -1.30 13.63
C PRO A 202 -6.47 -2.31 13.11
N ARG A 203 -7.38 -1.83 12.26
CA ARG A 203 -8.35 -2.70 11.57
C ARG A 203 -8.39 -2.52 10.06
N GLY A 204 -7.62 -1.55 9.55
CA GLY A 204 -7.55 -1.23 8.13
C GLY A 204 -8.69 -0.29 7.67
N PRO A 205 -8.45 0.49 6.60
CA PRO A 205 -7.18 0.63 5.91
C PRO A 205 -6.15 1.44 6.71
N PHE A 206 -4.89 1.39 6.30
CA PHE A 206 -3.76 2.17 6.80
C PHE A 206 -2.68 2.28 5.71
N GLN A 207 -1.72 3.18 5.87
CA GLN A 207 -0.67 3.45 4.89
C GLN A 207 0.69 2.87 5.28
N VAL A 208 1.45 2.42 4.27
CA VAL A 208 2.87 2.07 4.40
C VAL A 208 3.72 3.25 3.92
N PRO A 209 4.59 3.82 4.76
CA PRO A 209 5.41 4.99 4.40
C PRO A 209 6.60 4.64 3.51
N PHE A 210 6.97 5.54 2.59
CA PHE A 210 8.14 5.42 1.71
C PHE A 210 9.43 5.08 2.46
N GLY A 211 9.69 5.73 3.60
CA GLY A 211 10.91 5.56 4.38
C GLY A 211 11.06 4.17 5.02
N SER A 212 10.01 3.35 5.07
CA SER A 212 10.10 1.96 5.53
C SER A 212 10.80 1.03 4.52
N LEU A 213 10.80 1.38 3.23
CA LEU A 213 11.42 0.58 2.16
C LEU A 213 12.90 0.95 1.94
N VAL A 214 13.34 2.13 2.39
CA VAL A 214 14.67 2.70 2.09
C VAL A 214 15.61 2.56 3.29
N SER A 215 16.76 1.91 3.11
CA SER A 215 17.73 1.74 4.21
C SER A 215 18.36 3.05 4.68
N ARG A 216 18.37 3.24 6.01
CA ARG A 216 19.09 4.33 6.69
C ARG A 216 20.61 4.18 6.58
N ASN A 217 21.10 2.93 6.56
CA ASN A 217 22.50 2.60 6.80
C ASN A 217 23.26 2.10 5.56
N VAL A 218 22.55 1.66 4.51
CA VAL A 218 23.16 1.11 3.29
C VAL A 218 22.62 1.83 2.06
N ASP A 219 23.49 2.44 1.28
CA ASP A 219 23.10 3.20 0.08
C ASP A 219 22.71 2.25 -1.06
N GLY A 220 21.65 2.60 -1.78
CA GLY A 220 21.08 1.76 -2.85
C GLY A 220 20.28 0.55 -2.38
N LEU A 221 20.32 0.18 -1.08
CA LEU A 221 19.56 -0.94 -0.55
C LEU A 221 18.08 -0.56 -0.34
N LEU A 222 17.21 -1.28 -1.03
CA LEU A 222 15.76 -1.30 -0.83
C LEU A 222 15.33 -2.62 -0.18
N ALA A 223 14.28 -2.55 0.63
CA ALA A 223 13.54 -3.69 1.13
C ALA A 223 12.11 -3.70 0.57
N ALA A 224 11.49 -4.88 0.62
CA ALA A 224 10.08 -5.12 0.32
C ALA A 224 9.60 -6.30 1.20
N GLU A 225 8.31 -6.64 1.15
CA GLU A 225 7.78 -7.83 1.84
C GLU A 225 8.08 -7.75 3.37
N LYS A 226 8.40 -8.85 4.05
CA LYS A 226 8.76 -8.86 5.49
C LYS A 226 10.05 -8.11 5.84
N ASN A 227 10.87 -7.72 4.86
CA ASN A 227 12.18 -7.12 5.11
C ASN A 227 12.12 -5.60 5.34
N ILE A 228 10.98 -4.95 5.08
CA ILE A 228 10.80 -3.50 5.31
C ILE A 228 10.95 -3.13 6.80
N SER A 229 11.25 -1.86 7.06
CA SER A 229 11.35 -1.35 8.42
C SER A 229 9.97 -1.14 9.05
N MET A 230 9.75 -1.78 10.19
CA MET A 230 8.51 -1.76 10.97
C MET A 230 8.80 -2.41 12.32
N SER A 231 8.02 -2.10 13.36
CA SER A 231 8.11 -2.84 14.62
C SER A 231 7.63 -4.29 14.47
N ARG A 232 7.97 -5.16 15.43
CA ARG A 232 7.50 -6.55 15.47
C ARG A 232 5.97 -6.64 15.48
N LEU A 233 5.27 -5.71 16.13
CA LEU A 233 3.81 -5.69 16.12
C LEU A 233 3.26 -5.35 14.73
N VAL A 234 3.81 -4.32 14.07
CA VAL A 234 3.40 -3.92 12.71
C VAL A 234 3.70 -5.00 11.68
N ALA A 235 4.75 -5.80 11.85
CA ALA A 235 5.01 -6.97 11.02
C ALA A 235 3.84 -7.97 11.00
N GLY A 236 3.06 -8.08 12.08
CA GLY A 236 1.82 -8.86 12.12
C GLY A 236 0.74 -8.38 11.14
N ALA A 237 0.74 -7.09 10.79
CA ALA A 237 -0.23 -6.46 9.88
C ALA A 237 0.30 -6.27 8.46
N PHE A 238 1.53 -5.75 8.30
CA PHE A 238 2.12 -5.36 7.01
C PHE A 238 2.52 -6.55 6.12
N ARG A 239 2.79 -7.73 6.68
CA ARG A 239 3.24 -8.94 5.93
C ARG A 239 2.17 -9.61 5.06
N LEU A 240 0.94 -9.09 4.99
CA LEU A 240 -0.12 -9.72 4.21
C LEU A 240 0.13 -9.60 2.71
N GLN A 241 -0.22 -10.66 1.97
CA GLN A 241 0.10 -10.78 0.54
C GLN A 241 -0.28 -9.56 -0.32
N PRO A 242 -1.45 -8.91 -0.18
CA PRO A 242 -1.77 -7.70 -0.95
C PRO A 242 -0.83 -6.52 -0.63
N ILE A 243 -0.41 -6.37 0.62
CA ILE A 243 0.50 -5.32 1.08
C ILE A 243 1.94 -5.65 0.63
N SER A 244 2.35 -6.92 0.73
CA SER A 244 3.61 -7.42 0.16
C SER A 244 3.70 -7.19 -1.36
N MET A 245 2.59 -7.32 -2.10
CA MET A 245 2.55 -7.02 -3.54
C MET A 245 2.66 -5.51 -3.82
N LEU A 246 1.92 -4.66 -3.10
CA LEU A 246 1.98 -3.20 -3.27
C LEU A 246 3.35 -2.62 -2.87
N THR A 247 3.94 -3.09 -1.76
CA THR A 247 5.30 -2.69 -1.36
C THR A 247 6.37 -3.23 -2.31
N GLY A 248 6.17 -4.39 -2.92
CA GLY A 248 7.00 -4.89 -4.03
C GLY A 248 6.92 -4.00 -5.27
N GLN A 249 5.72 -3.58 -5.68
CA GLN A 249 5.52 -2.63 -6.79
C GLN A 249 6.18 -1.27 -6.47
N ALA A 250 6.04 -0.77 -5.24
CA ALA A 250 6.70 0.44 -4.79
C ALA A 250 8.23 0.31 -4.84
N ALA A 251 8.82 -0.74 -4.26
CA ALA A 251 10.27 -0.97 -4.28
C ALA A 251 10.82 -1.07 -5.72
N GLY A 252 10.13 -1.78 -6.61
CA GLY A 252 10.48 -1.83 -8.04
C GLY A 252 10.39 -0.46 -8.72
N THR A 253 9.38 0.34 -8.40
CA THR A 253 9.21 1.71 -8.92
C THR A 253 10.33 2.64 -8.44
N ILE A 254 10.72 2.56 -7.16
CA ILE A 254 11.84 3.33 -6.59
C ILE A 254 13.14 2.94 -7.29
N GLY A 255 13.44 1.63 -7.41
CA GLY A 255 14.64 1.14 -8.09
C GLY A 255 14.72 1.59 -9.55
N ALA A 256 13.61 1.50 -10.29
CA ALA A 256 13.54 1.94 -11.68
C ALA A 256 13.74 3.46 -11.84
N LEU A 257 13.07 4.28 -11.01
CA LEU A 257 13.23 5.74 -11.04
C LEU A 257 14.64 6.18 -10.62
N SER A 258 15.25 5.51 -9.63
CA SER A 258 16.63 5.74 -9.24
C SER A 258 17.61 5.41 -10.37
N ALA A 259 17.45 4.26 -11.04
CA ALA A 259 18.28 3.88 -12.18
C ALA A 259 18.15 4.84 -13.37
N LEU A 260 16.92 5.28 -13.69
CA LEU A 260 16.63 6.20 -14.80
C LEU A 260 17.10 7.64 -14.55
N THR A 261 17.22 8.07 -13.30
CA THR A 261 17.58 9.46 -12.94
C THR A 261 18.98 9.62 -12.38
N GLY A 262 19.66 8.52 -12.01
CA GLY A 262 20.94 8.54 -11.28
C GLY A 262 20.82 9.01 -9.82
N ILE A 263 19.60 9.18 -9.31
CA ILE A 263 19.35 9.66 -7.94
C ILE A 263 19.20 8.44 -7.02
N PRO A 264 20.04 8.26 -5.98
CA PRO A 264 19.92 7.12 -5.08
C PRO A 264 18.61 7.17 -4.27
N PRO A 265 18.03 6.03 -3.84
CA PRO A 265 16.70 5.99 -3.22
C PRO A 265 16.46 6.96 -2.07
N ARG A 266 17.47 7.18 -1.20
CA ARG A 266 17.38 8.13 -0.06
C ARG A 266 17.26 9.60 -0.48
N ALA A 267 17.59 9.94 -1.72
CA ALA A 267 17.50 11.29 -2.29
C ALA A 267 16.42 11.43 -3.38
N LEU A 268 15.65 10.36 -3.64
CA LEU A 268 14.58 10.37 -4.64
C LEU A 268 13.33 11.05 -4.06
N ASP A 269 12.74 11.98 -4.82
CA ASP A 269 11.49 12.66 -4.42
C ASP A 269 10.32 11.65 -4.40
N PRO A 270 9.70 11.34 -3.24
CA PRO A 270 8.67 10.33 -3.12
C PRO A 270 7.46 10.61 -4.01
N ARG A 271 7.16 11.88 -4.30
CA ARG A 271 6.05 12.28 -5.17
C ARG A 271 6.18 11.70 -6.58
N LYS A 272 7.41 11.50 -7.06
CA LYS A 272 7.64 10.86 -8.38
C LYS A 272 7.23 9.39 -8.36
N VAL A 273 7.60 8.67 -7.30
CA VAL A 273 7.23 7.27 -7.06
C VAL A 273 5.71 7.15 -6.92
N GLN A 274 5.11 7.98 -6.07
CA GLN A 274 3.67 8.03 -5.84
C GLN A 274 2.89 8.34 -7.11
N ARG A 275 3.32 9.31 -7.92
CA ARG A 275 2.71 9.58 -9.23
C ARG A 275 2.77 8.36 -10.14
N THR A 276 3.90 7.67 -10.24
CA THR A 276 4.00 6.46 -11.07
C THR A 276 3.08 5.34 -10.57
N LEU A 277 2.94 5.17 -9.25
CA LEU A 277 2.00 4.22 -8.65
C LEU A 277 0.53 4.60 -8.91
N LEU A 278 0.17 5.88 -8.77
CA LEU A 278 -1.18 6.41 -8.98
C LEU A 278 -1.58 6.41 -10.47
N GLU A 279 -0.67 6.77 -11.38
CA GLU A 279 -0.92 6.66 -12.83
C GLU A 279 -0.96 5.19 -13.29
N ALA A 280 -0.48 4.24 -12.47
CA ALA A 280 -0.67 2.79 -12.64
C ALA A 280 -1.89 2.22 -11.85
N GLY A 281 -2.71 3.07 -11.22
CA GLY A 281 -3.96 2.67 -10.54
C GLY A 281 -3.83 2.21 -9.08
N SER A 282 -2.63 2.22 -8.48
CA SER A 282 -2.43 1.89 -7.07
C SER A 282 -2.92 3.04 -6.18
N ALA A 283 -3.89 2.78 -5.30
CA ALA A 283 -4.40 3.77 -4.36
C ALA A 283 -3.43 3.99 -3.19
N LEU A 284 -3.25 5.26 -2.80
CA LEU A 284 -2.28 5.68 -1.79
C LEU A 284 -2.92 6.46 -0.63
N SER A 285 -4.05 7.14 -0.87
CA SER A 285 -4.81 7.91 0.13
C SER A 285 -5.94 7.05 0.71
N LEU A 286 -6.25 7.26 1.99
CA LEU A 286 -7.35 6.58 2.71
C LEU A 286 -8.74 7.12 2.34
N CYS A 287 -8.80 8.27 1.67
CA CYS A 287 -10.04 8.86 1.16
C CYS A 287 -10.50 8.22 -0.17
N GLU A 288 -11.79 7.88 -0.25
CA GLU A 288 -12.51 7.72 -1.53
C GLU A 288 -13.67 8.72 -1.62
N TYR A 289 -14.02 9.09 -2.85
CA TYR A 289 -15.02 10.11 -3.17
C TYR A 289 -16.01 9.60 -4.24
N ASN A 290 -17.23 10.11 -4.21
CA ASN A 290 -18.27 9.76 -5.19
C ASN A 290 -18.10 10.50 -6.53
N ASP A 291 -17.60 11.75 -6.50
CA ASP A 291 -17.28 12.55 -7.69
C ASP A 291 -15.91 12.21 -8.31
N VAL A 292 -15.08 11.40 -7.63
CA VAL A 292 -13.75 11.00 -8.11
C VAL A 292 -13.54 9.48 -8.00
N PRO A 293 -14.23 8.67 -8.83
CA PRO A 293 -13.95 7.24 -8.95
C PRO A 293 -12.55 6.99 -9.54
N ARG A 294 -12.05 5.75 -9.43
CA ARG A 294 -10.65 5.39 -9.72
C ARG A 294 -10.24 5.55 -11.20
N ASP A 295 -11.20 5.51 -12.10
CA ASP A 295 -11.07 5.76 -13.54
C ASP A 295 -11.17 7.25 -13.92
N HIS A 296 -11.55 8.12 -12.98
CA HIS A 296 -11.67 9.56 -13.25
C HIS A 296 -10.30 10.18 -13.61
N PRO A 297 -10.20 11.01 -14.67
CA PRO A 297 -8.91 11.53 -15.13
C PRO A 297 -8.08 12.27 -14.07
N PHE A 298 -8.73 12.92 -13.09
CA PHE A 298 -8.03 13.63 -12.02
C PHE A 298 -7.80 12.81 -10.75
N TRP A 299 -8.22 11.53 -10.69
CA TRP A 299 -8.08 10.67 -9.50
C TRP A 299 -6.64 10.61 -8.94
N PRO A 300 -5.57 10.45 -9.77
CA PRO A 300 -4.19 10.53 -9.28
C PRO A 300 -3.84 11.88 -8.61
N GLY A 301 -4.27 13.00 -9.19
CA GLY A 301 -4.04 14.33 -8.64
C GLY A 301 -4.77 14.54 -7.32
N VAL A 302 -6.01 14.06 -7.23
CA VAL A 302 -6.86 14.11 -6.02
C VAL A 302 -6.28 13.25 -4.89
N GLN A 303 -5.86 12.02 -5.20
CA GLN A 303 -5.16 11.15 -4.24
C GLN A 303 -3.90 11.84 -3.68
N MET A 304 -3.04 12.42 -4.53
CA MET A 304 -1.84 13.14 -4.05
C MET A 304 -2.20 14.44 -3.28
N SER A 305 -3.26 15.14 -3.68
CA SER A 305 -3.79 16.29 -2.95
C SER A 305 -4.16 15.94 -1.51
N ASN A 306 -4.74 14.75 -1.28
CA ASN A 306 -5.06 14.28 0.07
C ASN A 306 -3.80 14.05 0.90
N LEU A 307 -2.82 13.30 0.35
CA LEU A 307 -1.57 12.95 1.06
C LEU A 307 -0.85 14.18 1.59
N TYR A 308 -0.73 15.23 0.77
CA TYR A 308 -0.06 16.48 1.14
C TYR A 308 -1.03 17.58 1.63
N GLY A 309 -2.30 17.23 1.87
CA GLY A 309 -3.36 18.12 2.36
C GLY A 309 -3.61 19.37 1.51
N TRP A 310 -3.27 19.35 0.21
CA TRP A 310 -3.25 20.51 -0.69
C TRP A 310 -4.60 21.23 -0.74
N ILE A 311 -5.62 20.56 -1.28
CA ILE A 311 -7.00 21.02 -1.35
C ILE A 311 -7.84 20.19 -0.36
N PRO A 312 -8.53 20.79 0.62
CA PRO A 312 -9.44 20.07 1.50
C PRO A 312 -10.74 19.71 0.73
N PRO A 313 -11.26 18.47 0.82
CA PRO A 313 -12.52 18.09 0.16
C PRO A 313 -13.71 18.88 0.70
N GLU A 314 -14.79 18.94 -0.09
CA GLU A 314 -16.05 19.58 0.33
C GLU A 314 -16.73 18.77 1.44
N GLU A 315 -16.75 17.44 1.29
CA GLU A 315 -17.28 16.49 2.27
C GLU A 315 -16.27 15.37 2.52
N LEU A 316 -16.06 15.01 3.79
CA LEU A 316 -15.17 13.92 4.20
C LEU A 316 -15.90 12.57 4.18
N PRO A 317 -15.22 11.46 3.84
CA PRO A 317 -15.78 10.12 3.99
C PRO A 317 -16.11 9.83 5.46
N SER A 318 -17.18 9.08 5.72
CA SER A 318 -17.73 8.93 7.08
C SER A 318 -16.86 8.07 8.01
N ALA A 319 -16.26 7.01 7.47
CA ALA A 319 -15.05 6.37 8.02
C ALA A 319 -14.46 5.38 7.00
N PRO A 320 -13.14 5.38 6.75
CA PRO A 320 -12.51 4.34 5.94
C PRO A 320 -12.40 3.02 6.71
N SER A 321 -12.35 3.04 8.05
CA SER A 321 -12.16 1.89 8.94
C SER A 321 -13.35 1.62 9.86
N ALA A 322 -13.48 0.38 10.35
CA ALA A 322 -14.53 -0.06 11.26
C ALA A 322 -13.95 -0.65 12.56
N LYS A 323 -14.65 -0.47 13.69
CA LYS A 323 -14.34 -1.13 14.96
C LYS A 323 -15.23 -2.36 15.19
N ILE A 324 -14.70 -3.35 15.91
CA ILE A 324 -15.44 -4.57 16.31
C ILE A 324 -16.12 -4.36 17.69
N ASP A 325 -15.50 -3.57 18.55
CA ASP A 325 -16.01 -3.11 19.86
C ASP A 325 -17.09 -2.01 19.76
N ASP A 326 -17.42 -1.58 18.54
CA ASP A 326 -18.30 -0.43 18.28
C ASP A 326 -19.66 -0.89 17.74
N ILE A 327 -20.73 -0.66 18.52
CA ILE A 327 -22.11 -0.98 18.14
C ILE A 327 -22.61 -0.20 16.91
N TYR A 328 -21.90 0.85 16.49
CA TYR A 328 -22.17 1.56 15.24
C TYR A 328 -21.54 0.90 13.99
N ASN A 329 -20.87 -0.26 14.11
CA ASN A 329 -20.35 -1.02 12.97
C ASN A 329 -21.42 -1.28 11.89
N ASN A 330 -22.66 -1.57 12.29
CA ASN A 330 -23.80 -1.67 11.36
C ASN A 330 -24.02 -0.41 10.50
N ARG A 331 -23.69 0.79 10.98
CA ARG A 331 -23.77 2.03 10.19
C ARG A 331 -22.66 2.13 9.16
N VAL A 332 -21.44 1.68 9.47
CA VAL A 332 -20.31 1.67 8.51
C VAL A 332 -20.51 0.61 7.43
N VAL A 333 -20.97 -0.60 7.82
CA VAL A 333 -21.34 -1.66 6.87
C VAL A 333 -22.51 -1.23 5.99
N THR A 334 -23.58 -0.66 6.57
CA THR A 334 -24.71 -0.11 5.80
C THR A 334 -24.28 1.05 4.90
N ALA A 335 -23.39 1.93 5.36
CA ALA A 335 -22.88 3.04 4.56
C ALA A 335 -22.14 2.53 3.31
N ARG A 336 -21.22 1.57 3.48
CA ARG A 336 -20.53 0.89 2.36
C ARG A 336 -21.48 0.21 1.38
N LEU A 337 -22.52 -0.48 1.88
CA LEU A 337 -23.53 -1.13 1.05
C LEU A 337 -24.34 -0.14 0.17
N TYR A 338 -24.42 1.14 0.56
CA TYR A 338 -25.11 2.20 -0.17
C TYR A 338 -24.18 3.30 -0.72
N GLY A 339 -22.85 3.14 -0.66
CA GLY A 339 -21.86 4.14 -1.10
C GLY A 339 -21.78 5.43 -0.26
N LEU A 340 -22.42 5.44 0.93
CA LEU A 340 -22.47 6.56 1.88
C LEU A 340 -21.23 6.63 2.79
N ASP A 341 -20.24 5.76 2.56
CA ASP A 341 -18.93 5.81 3.21
C ASP A 341 -17.99 6.81 2.53
N LYS A 342 -18.21 7.13 1.25
CA LYS A 342 -17.41 8.04 0.44
C LYS A 342 -17.83 9.50 0.62
N GLY A 343 -16.86 10.41 0.52
CA GLY A 343 -17.10 11.86 0.56
C GLY A 343 -17.34 12.48 -0.81
N THR A 344 -17.19 13.82 -0.86
CA THR A 344 -17.28 14.64 -2.06
C THR A 344 -16.03 15.53 -2.14
N PHE A 345 -15.23 15.41 -3.20
CA PHE A 345 -14.03 16.22 -3.36
C PHE A 345 -14.33 17.61 -3.93
N GLY A 346 -15.41 17.78 -4.69
CA GLY A 346 -15.69 19.01 -5.42
C GLY A 346 -14.82 19.13 -6.67
N VAL A 347 -14.66 18.04 -7.43
CA VAL A 347 -13.66 17.91 -8.49
C VAL A 347 -13.82 18.91 -9.63
N ASP A 348 -15.06 19.25 -9.97
CA ASP A 348 -15.44 20.25 -10.97
C ASP A 348 -15.74 21.63 -10.37
N THR A 349 -15.76 21.76 -9.04
CA THR A 349 -15.96 23.05 -8.37
C THR A 349 -14.79 24.00 -8.69
N PRO A 350 -15.06 25.24 -9.13
CA PRO A 350 -14.03 26.26 -9.38
C PRO A 350 -13.20 26.58 -8.13
N LEU A 351 -11.88 26.67 -8.30
CA LEU A 351 -10.93 27.02 -7.23
C LEU A 351 -10.92 28.53 -6.98
N THR A 352 -11.03 28.95 -5.72
CA THR A 352 -10.86 30.36 -5.31
C THR A 352 -9.39 30.77 -5.21
N GLY A 353 -9.10 32.08 -5.24
CA GLY A 353 -7.75 32.61 -5.04
C GLY A 353 -7.13 32.18 -3.70
N ILE A 354 -7.93 32.16 -2.63
CA ILE A 354 -7.51 31.69 -1.29
C ILE A 354 -7.08 30.21 -1.32
N GLU A 355 -7.88 29.32 -1.92
CA GLU A 355 -7.51 27.91 -2.04
C GLU A 355 -6.29 27.71 -2.94
N ALA A 356 -6.15 28.52 -3.99
CA ALA A 356 -4.99 28.47 -4.88
C ALA A 356 -3.70 28.94 -4.19
N GLU A 357 -3.75 30.01 -3.38
CA GLU A 357 -2.61 30.47 -2.57
C GLU A 357 -2.18 29.39 -1.56
N GLU A 358 -3.15 28.79 -0.86
CA GLU A 358 -2.92 27.72 0.13
C GLU A 358 -2.36 26.42 -0.51
N LEU A 359 -2.88 26.03 -1.68
CA LEU A 359 -2.38 24.94 -2.52
C LEU A 359 -0.91 25.15 -2.90
N PHE A 360 -0.55 26.33 -3.42
CA PHE A 360 0.83 26.67 -3.77
C PHE A 360 1.73 26.71 -2.52
N ARG A 361 1.26 27.32 -1.43
CA ARG A 361 2.00 27.43 -0.17
C ARG A 361 2.38 26.05 0.37
N LYS A 362 1.46 25.08 0.36
CA LYS A 362 1.74 23.69 0.74
C LYS A 362 2.70 23.02 -0.24
N ALA A 363 2.38 23.05 -1.53
CA ALA A 363 3.12 22.36 -2.59
C ALA A 363 4.61 22.73 -2.65
N PHE A 364 4.94 24.00 -2.48
CA PHE A 364 6.31 24.54 -2.61
C PHE A 364 7.03 24.79 -1.27
N SER A 365 6.39 24.51 -0.13
CA SER A 365 6.94 24.76 1.22
C SER A 365 8.33 24.17 1.49
N GLY A 366 8.72 23.10 0.79
CA GLY A 366 10.02 22.43 0.94
C GLY A 366 11.22 23.11 0.27
N GLY A 367 11.05 24.15 -0.57
CA GLY A 367 12.19 24.88 -1.12
C GLY A 367 11.95 25.75 -2.36
N GLN A 368 12.65 26.88 -2.40
CA GLN A 368 12.54 28.00 -3.35
C GLN A 368 11.18 28.74 -3.37
N ALA A 369 11.17 29.85 -2.61
CA ALA A 369 10.15 30.89 -2.57
C ALA A 369 8.74 30.47 -2.08
N ALA A 370 8.12 31.34 -1.28
CA ALA A 370 6.67 31.33 -1.16
C ALA A 370 6.08 31.57 -2.56
N GLY A 371 5.07 30.79 -2.94
CA GLY A 371 4.48 30.86 -4.28
C GLY A 371 4.00 32.26 -4.63
N PRO A 372 4.03 32.66 -5.92
CA PRO A 372 3.59 33.99 -6.32
C PRO A 372 2.12 34.19 -5.97
N LEU A 373 1.83 35.24 -5.18
CA LEU A 373 0.48 35.56 -4.69
C LEU A 373 -0.53 35.58 -5.84
N LEU A 374 -1.51 34.68 -5.76
CA LEU A 374 -2.61 34.56 -6.72
C LEU A 374 -3.79 35.42 -6.26
N TYR A 375 -3.72 36.70 -6.59
CA TYR A 375 -4.88 37.58 -6.55
C TYR A 375 -5.48 37.68 -7.96
N PRO A 376 -6.65 37.06 -8.23
CA PRO A 376 -7.46 37.40 -9.39
C PRO A 376 -7.76 38.90 -9.42
N GLY A 377 -7.98 39.46 -10.61
CA GLY A 377 -8.24 40.90 -10.77
C GLY A 377 -9.45 41.44 -9.98
N SER A 378 -10.33 40.56 -9.49
CA SER A 378 -11.52 40.82 -8.67
C SER A 378 -11.36 40.51 -7.17
N GLY A 379 -10.17 40.10 -6.71
CA GLY A 379 -9.84 39.88 -5.30
C GLY A 379 -9.70 38.40 -4.89
N PRO A 380 -9.20 38.12 -3.67
CA PRO A 380 -8.75 36.77 -3.26
C PRO A 380 -9.89 35.74 -3.14
N ALA A 381 -11.13 36.17 -2.89
CA ALA A 381 -12.29 35.29 -2.81
C ALA A 381 -12.90 34.95 -4.18
N ALA A 382 -12.41 35.53 -5.28
CA ALA A 382 -12.88 35.21 -6.62
C ALA A 382 -12.29 33.88 -7.13
N PHE A 383 -12.96 33.27 -8.10
CA PHE A 383 -12.46 32.08 -8.80
C PHE A 383 -11.29 32.41 -9.72
N VAL A 384 -10.29 31.53 -9.79
CA VAL A 384 -9.07 31.70 -10.58
C VAL A 384 -9.29 31.17 -12.00
N SER A 385 -8.93 31.96 -13.02
CA SER A 385 -8.91 31.46 -14.41
C SER A 385 -7.76 30.48 -14.65
N ARG A 386 -7.91 29.58 -15.61
CA ARG A 386 -6.86 28.62 -16.00
C ARG A 386 -5.60 29.34 -16.50
N GLY A 387 -5.76 30.49 -17.17
CA GLY A 387 -4.66 31.37 -17.60
C GLY A 387 -3.88 31.98 -16.43
N GLU A 388 -4.56 32.48 -15.39
CA GLU A 388 -3.92 32.98 -14.16
C GLU A 388 -3.19 31.87 -13.40
N PHE A 389 -3.86 30.73 -13.19
CA PHE A 389 -3.30 29.57 -12.49
C PHE A 389 -2.03 29.05 -13.17
N CYS A 390 -2.07 28.84 -14.50
CA CYS A 390 -0.91 28.39 -15.25
C CYS A 390 0.20 29.45 -15.32
N SER A 391 -0.14 30.74 -15.33
CA SER A 391 0.86 31.82 -15.23
C SER A 391 1.59 31.81 -13.89
N ALA A 392 0.89 31.58 -12.78
CA ALA A 392 1.50 31.45 -11.47
C ALA A 392 2.32 30.15 -11.35
N LEU A 393 1.81 29.01 -11.84
CA LEU A 393 2.48 27.71 -11.76
C LEU A 393 3.78 27.70 -12.58
N ALA A 394 3.77 28.29 -13.78
CA ALA A 394 4.98 28.46 -14.58
C ALA A 394 6.03 29.33 -13.85
N ARG A 395 5.63 30.44 -13.22
CA ARG A 395 6.53 31.31 -12.44
C ARG A 395 7.11 30.59 -11.22
N ALA A 396 6.30 29.82 -10.50
CA ALA A 396 6.76 29.00 -9.36
C ALA A 396 7.79 27.95 -9.79
N LEU A 397 7.60 27.35 -10.97
CA LEU A 397 8.57 26.46 -11.62
C LEU A 397 9.75 27.21 -12.31
N GLY A 398 9.92 28.52 -12.07
CA GLY A 398 11.07 29.30 -12.52
C GLY A 398 11.00 29.84 -13.96
N TYR A 399 9.83 29.89 -14.60
CA TYR A 399 9.67 30.48 -15.94
C TYR A 399 10.02 31.98 -15.95
N ARG A 400 11.02 32.36 -16.77
CA ARG A 400 11.52 33.74 -16.92
C ARG A 400 11.29 34.32 -18.31
N ASN A 401 10.01 34.44 -18.68
CA ASN A 401 9.50 35.10 -19.89
C ASN A 401 10.40 35.04 -21.14
N LEU A 402 10.75 33.81 -21.55
CA LEU A 402 11.69 33.56 -22.64
C LEU A 402 11.04 33.84 -24.01
N HIS A 403 11.82 34.32 -24.97
CA HIS A 403 11.38 34.34 -26.37
C HIS A 403 11.21 32.89 -26.87
N ARG A 404 10.12 32.62 -27.59
CA ARG A 404 9.79 31.31 -28.14
C ARG A 404 9.33 31.48 -29.58
N ASN A 405 9.76 30.58 -30.46
CA ASN A 405 9.46 30.63 -31.89
C ASN A 405 8.69 29.36 -32.28
N GLY A 406 7.59 29.51 -33.00
CA GLY A 406 6.84 28.40 -33.59
C GLY A 406 5.37 28.39 -33.24
N ARG A 407 4.57 27.74 -34.12
CA ARG A 407 3.11 27.72 -34.01
C ARG A 407 2.63 27.18 -32.67
N SER A 408 1.67 27.86 -32.06
CA SER A 408 1.00 27.41 -30.84
C SER A 408 0.39 26.01 -30.97
N ARG A 409 0.52 25.21 -29.90
CA ARG A 409 -0.17 23.92 -29.72
C ARG A 409 -1.66 24.08 -29.41
N TYR A 410 -2.09 25.28 -29.01
CA TYR A 410 -3.44 25.56 -28.56
C TYR A 410 -4.04 26.68 -29.41
N GLY A 411 -5.10 26.38 -30.17
CA GLY A 411 -5.68 27.29 -31.17
C GLY A 411 -6.30 28.56 -30.60
N ASP A 412 -6.55 28.57 -29.30
CA ASP A 412 -7.06 29.67 -28.48
C ASP A 412 -5.97 30.41 -27.69
N ILE A 413 -4.70 30.03 -27.84
CA ILE A 413 -3.53 30.74 -27.28
C ILE A 413 -2.67 31.21 -28.46
N PRO A 414 -2.94 32.39 -29.04
CA PRO A 414 -2.13 32.93 -30.14
C PRO A 414 -0.74 33.37 -29.66
N GLU A 415 0.21 33.52 -30.58
CA GLU A 415 1.63 33.71 -30.27
C GLU A 415 1.92 35.04 -29.54
N GLU A 416 1.12 36.07 -29.82
CA GLU A 416 1.13 37.37 -29.14
C GLU A 416 0.51 37.35 -27.72
N SER A 417 -0.11 36.24 -27.31
CA SER A 417 -0.71 36.12 -25.98
C SER A 417 0.33 36.09 -24.88
N ARG A 418 0.11 36.85 -23.80
CA ARG A 418 0.93 36.77 -22.58
C ARG A 418 0.91 35.38 -21.93
N LEU A 419 -0.05 34.53 -22.27
CA LEU A 419 -0.15 33.14 -21.82
C LEU A 419 0.64 32.15 -22.68
N TYR A 420 1.00 32.51 -23.92
CA TYR A 420 1.67 31.62 -24.87
C TYR A 420 2.95 30.99 -24.29
N GLY A 421 3.86 31.81 -23.77
CA GLY A 421 5.10 31.34 -23.16
C GLY A 421 4.90 30.43 -21.92
N PRO A 422 4.15 30.87 -20.88
CA PRO A 422 3.81 30.08 -19.70
C PRO A 422 3.09 28.75 -20.01
N VAL A 423 2.05 28.77 -20.84
CA VAL A 423 1.24 27.58 -21.17
C VAL A 423 2.10 26.54 -21.88
N HIS A 424 2.92 26.94 -22.87
CA HIS A 424 3.84 26.00 -23.52
C HIS A 424 4.94 25.49 -22.58
N PHE A 425 5.42 26.30 -21.62
CA PHE A 425 6.44 25.87 -20.67
C PHE A 425 5.94 24.74 -19.75
N LEU A 426 4.65 24.76 -19.41
CA LEU A 426 3.96 23.68 -18.69
C LEU A 426 3.64 22.49 -19.60
N ALA A 427 3.19 22.74 -20.84
CA ALA A 427 2.91 21.69 -21.83
C ALA A 427 4.15 20.83 -22.14
N ASP A 428 5.34 21.44 -22.26
CA ASP A 428 6.61 20.73 -22.49
C ASP A 428 7.03 19.82 -21.31
N ARG A 429 6.41 19.98 -20.14
CA ARG A 429 6.66 19.21 -18.92
C ARG A 429 5.59 18.17 -18.62
N GLY A 430 4.65 17.95 -19.55
CA GLY A 430 3.53 17.05 -19.36
C GLY A 430 2.53 17.51 -18.28
N VAL A 431 2.50 18.81 -17.98
CA VAL A 431 1.66 19.37 -16.89
C VAL A 431 0.21 19.55 -17.33
N LEU A 432 -0.04 19.71 -18.64
CA LEU A 432 -1.36 20.03 -19.18
C LEU A 432 -2.06 18.83 -19.88
N ASP A 433 -1.45 17.64 -19.86
CA ASP A 433 -1.87 16.47 -20.65
C ASP A 433 -3.34 16.10 -20.48
N ARG A 434 -3.85 16.20 -19.25
CA ARG A 434 -5.25 15.87 -18.93
C ARG A 434 -6.18 17.07 -18.98
N THR A 435 -5.64 18.29 -18.82
CA THR A 435 -6.42 19.53 -18.69
C THR A 435 -6.59 20.31 -20.00
N ALA A 436 -5.78 20.08 -21.02
CA ALA A 436 -5.81 20.80 -22.30
C ALA A 436 -5.86 19.82 -23.50
N ARG A 437 -7.05 19.28 -23.78
CA ARG A 437 -7.29 18.26 -24.81
C ARG A 437 -7.62 18.89 -26.17
N GLY A 438 -7.36 18.15 -27.26
CA GLY A 438 -7.81 18.52 -28.62
C GLY A 438 -7.18 19.78 -29.22
N GLY A 439 -6.11 20.32 -28.63
CA GLY A 439 -5.50 21.57 -29.09
C GLY A 439 -6.25 22.84 -28.67
N VAL A 440 -6.99 22.78 -27.55
CA VAL A 440 -7.67 23.93 -26.93
C VAL A 440 -7.30 23.98 -25.44
N PHE A 441 -6.98 25.15 -24.91
CA PHE A 441 -6.58 25.34 -23.51
C PHE A 441 -7.68 25.92 -22.61
N MET A 442 -8.62 26.69 -23.17
CA MET A 442 -9.62 27.51 -22.46
C MET A 442 -8.98 28.38 -21.37
N PRO A 443 -8.30 29.50 -21.72
CA PRO A 443 -7.60 30.33 -20.74
C PRO A 443 -8.53 31.04 -19.76
N ASP A 444 -9.68 31.51 -20.24
CA ASP A 444 -10.57 32.40 -19.50
C ASP A 444 -11.64 31.67 -18.67
N SER A 445 -11.76 30.34 -18.81
CA SER A 445 -12.61 29.54 -17.92
C SER A 445 -11.89 29.24 -16.59
N PHE A 446 -12.67 29.03 -15.53
CA PHE A 446 -12.12 28.78 -14.20
C PHE A 446 -11.37 27.44 -14.12
N VAL A 447 -10.33 27.39 -13.28
CA VAL A 447 -9.66 26.13 -12.95
C VAL A 447 -10.48 25.39 -11.90
N THR A 448 -10.83 24.13 -12.17
CA THR A 448 -11.52 23.29 -11.18
C THR A 448 -10.53 22.72 -10.17
N ARG A 449 -10.98 22.38 -8.97
CA ARG A 449 -10.14 21.79 -7.90
C ARG A 449 -9.44 20.51 -8.38
N GLY A 450 -10.11 19.64 -9.15
CA GLY A 450 -9.51 18.45 -9.75
C GLY A 450 -8.41 18.77 -10.78
N ALA A 451 -8.66 19.73 -11.67
CA ALA A 451 -7.67 20.17 -12.66
C ALA A 451 -6.45 20.82 -11.99
N ALA A 452 -6.64 21.61 -10.93
CA ALA A 452 -5.57 22.20 -10.14
C ALA A 452 -4.70 21.14 -9.44
N ALA A 453 -5.32 20.10 -8.88
CA ALA A 453 -4.62 19.00 -8.22
C ALA A 453 -3.76 18.17 -9.19
N ASP A 454 -4.29 17.78 -10.36
CA ASP A 454 -3.53 17.05 -11.39
C ASP A 454 -2.39 17.89 -11.98
N MET A 455 -2.63 19.19 -12.25
CA MET A 455 -1.56 20.11 -12.67
C MET A 455 -0.48 20.29 -11.61
N MET A 456 -0.82 20.38 -10.31
CA MET A 456 0.17 20.51 -9.24
C MET A 456 1.00 19.23 -9.07
N MET A 457 0.36 18.06 -9.06
CA MET A 457 1.05 16.76 -9.08
C MET A 457 2.05 16.69 -10.23
N ARG A 458 1.61 17.02 -11.45
CA ARG A 458 2.47 16.99 -12.63
C ARG A 458 3.61 18.00 -12.55
N ALA A 459 3.35 19.21 -12.08
CA ALA A 459 4.34 20.28 -11.95
C ALA A 459 5.47 19.93 -10.98
N LEU A 460 5.15 19.37 -9.80
CA LEU A 460 6.14 18.98 -8.79
C LEU A 460 6.96 17.75 -9.21
N THR A 461 6.32 16.80 -9.90
CA THR A 461 6.96 15.54 -10.32
C THR A 461 7.71 15.63 -11.65
N ALA A 462 7.43 16.63 -12.48
CA ALA A 462 8.08 16.83 -13.75
C ALA A 462 9.61 16.84 -13.61
N SER A 463 10.29 16.22 -14.57
CA SER A 463 11.74 16.38 -14.71
C SER A 463 12.05 17.88 -14.84
N ARG A 464 13.01 18.37 -14.05
CA ARG A 464 13.67 19.66 -14.32
C ARG A 464 14.38 19.50 -15.65
N GLY A 465 13.71 19.87 -16.74
CA GLY A 465 14.17 19.63 -18.09
C GLY A 465 15.58 20.18 -18.27
N GLY A 466 16.49 19.31 -18.72
CA GLY A 466 17.80 19.73 -19.18
C GLY A 466 17.64 20.72 -20.35
N ILE A 467 18.48 21.75 -20.31
CA ILE A 467 18.78 22.62 -21.45
C ILE A 467 20.14 22.17 -21.96
#